data_AF-A0AAD7T770-F1
#
_entry.id   AF-A0AAD7T770-F1
#
_cell.length_a   1.000
_cell.length_b   1.000
_cell.length_c   1.000
_cell.angle_alpha   90.00
_cell.angle_beta   90.00
_cell.angle_gamma   90.00
#
_symmetry.space_group_name_H-M   'P 1'
#
loop_
_entity.id
_entity.type
_entity.pdbx_description
1 polymer ?
#
loop_
_entity_poly.entity_id
_entity_poly.type
_entity_poly.pdbx_seq_one_letter_code
_entity_poly.pdbx_strand_id
1 'polypeptide(L)'
;MQRKESLQNDPEVKNTATVNTIQVEEDKEPMNKLIDYYSEWHKLKRAVAWILKLKRTLQQLKDERKELSRTIIQAEKDPEKQRSKLEHHMKKYKSTREKKPLTLDDLVAAESEIIKFSQRQQFNEELQALQKGKQVSRNSQLFRLDPILQDSILRVGGRLNKSAMPETAKRPAIISKHSRVATLILSDIHQRTGHAGRSYVLAQLRRKYWIPQANSAIRKLLNKCVVCRRITGKVGSRRWRTYLKIASCPINPHLPTPASTSSGPLM
;
A
#
# COMPACT_ATOMS: atom_id res chain seq x y z
N MET A 1 66.66 -20.04 -28.37
CA MET A 1 65.52 -20.35 -27.47
C MET A 1 64.39 -19.37 -27.78
N GLN A 2 63.50 -19.76 -28.69
CA GLN A 2 62.44 -18.90 -29.23
C GLN A 2 61.09 -19.17 -28.57
N ARG A 3 60.41 -18.05 -28.24
CA ARG A 3 58.98 -17.79 -28.48
C ARG A 3 57.96 -18.62 -27.68
N LYS A 4 57.54 -18.07 -26.54
CA LYS A 4 56.17 -18.23 -26.00
C LYS A 4 55.40 -16.93 -26.25
N GLU A 5 54.92 -16.76 -27.47
CA GLU A 5 53.90 -15.77 -27.82
C GLU A 5 52.80 -16.49 -28.61
N SER A 6 51.57 -16.05 -28.38
CA SER A 6 50.34 -16.34 -29.13
C SER A 6 49.66 -17.71 -28.94
N LEU A 7 48.76 -17.77 -27.95
CA LEU A 7 47.59 -18.66 -27.96
C LEU A 7 46.28 -17.92 -27.62
N GLN A 8 46.27 -16.57 -27.65
CA GLN A 8 45.08 -15.77 -27.34
C GLN A 8 44.15 -15.54 -28.56
N ASN A 9 44.56 -15.97 -29.76
CA ASN A 9 43.83 -15.76 -31.03
C ASN A 9 43.55 -17.09 -31.75
N ASP A 10 43.02 -18.09 -31.04
CA ASP A 10 42.54 -19.33 -31.65
C ASP A 10 41.04 -19.18 -32.00
N PRO A 11 40.65 -19.28 -33.29
CA PRO A 11 39.27 -19.12 -33.74
C PRO A 11 38.32 -20.25 -33.29
N GLU A 12 38.83 -21.36 -32.72
CA GLU A 12 37.98 -22.44 -32.19
C GLU A 12 37.48 -22.18 -30.75
N VAL A 13 38.03 -21.17 -30.06
CA VAL A 13 37.60 -20.82 -28.70
C VAL A 13 36.35 -19.96 -28.77
N LYS A 14 35.18 -20.60 -28.72
CA LYS A 14 33.88 -19.93 -28.56
C LYS A 14 33.96 -18.93 -27.40
N ASN A 15 33.74 -17.65 -27.69
CA ASN A 15 33.56 -16.62 -26.67
C ASN A 15 32.59 -17.14 -25.60
N THR A 16 33.08 -17.34 -24.38
CA THR A 16 32.28 -17.80 -23.27
C THR A 16 31.34 -16.68 -22.87
N ALA A 17 30.18 -16.62 -23.51
CA ALA A 17 29.08 -15.81 -23.01
C ALA A 17 28.74 -16.36 -21.63
N THR A 18 29.12 -15.62 -20.58
CA THR A 18 28.69 -15.87 -19.21
C THR A 18 27.20 -15.59 -19.14
N VAL A 19 26.41 -16.59 -19.50
CA VAL A 19 24.97 -16.60 -19.29
C VAL A 19 24.78 -16.87 -17.80
N ASN A 20 24.51 -15.82 -17.03
CA ASN A 20 24.10 -15.96 -15.64
C ASN A 20 22.71 -16.58 -15.63
N THR A 21 22.64 -17.91 -15.54
CA THR A 21 21.41 -18.65 -15.34
C THR A 21 20.98 -18.46 -13.88
N ILE A 22 19.99 -17.60 -13.64
CA ILE A 22 19.36 -17.49 -12.33
C ILE A 22 18.44 -18.71 -12.20
N GLN A 23 18.88 -19.71 -11.46
CA GLN A 23 17.96 -20.73 -10.94
C GLN A 23 17.06 -20.03 -9.92
N VAL A 24 15.86 -19.66 -10.37
CA VAL A 24 14.82 -19.16 -9.47
C VAL A 24 14.30 -20.37 -8.73
N GLU A 25 14.78 -20.59 -7.50
CA GLU A 25 14.11 -21.48 -6.57
C GLU A 25 12.65 -21.00 -6.42
N GLU A 26 11.71 -21.81 -6.94
CA GLU A 26 10.27 -21.72 -6.65
C GLU A 26 10.12 -21.75 -5.13
N ASP A 27 9.80 -20.63 -4.47
CA ASP A 27 8.50 -20.53 -3.78
C ASP A 27 8.19 -19.12 -3.24
N LYS A 28 9.00 -18.09 -3.57
CA LYS A 28 8.72 -16.72 -3.11
C LYS A 28 8.96 -15.73 -4.23
N GLU A 29 7.88 -15.31 -4.89
CA GLU A 29 7.91 -14.22 -5.86
C GLU A 29 8.73 -13.04 -5.29
N PRO A 30 9.72 -12.50 -6.02
CA PRO A 30 10.61 -11.47 -5.52
C PRO A 30 9.87 -10.20 -5.09
N MET A 31 8.70 -9.96 -5.69
CA MET A 31 7.82 -8.86 -5.33
C MET A 31 7.19 -9.03 -3.94
N ASN A 32 6.86 -10.26 -3.53
CA ASN A 32 6.35 -10.52 -2.18
C ASN A 32 7.44 -10.25 -1.14
N LYS A 33 8.68 -10.70 -1.40
CA LYS A 33 9.85 -10.38 -0.55
C LYS A 33 10.05 -8.86 -0.42
N LEU A 34 9.91 -8.12 -1.52
CA LEU A 34 10.02 -6.66 -1.52
C LEU A 34 8.92 -6.01 -0.66
N ILE A 35 7.66 -6.45 -0.81
CA ILE A 35 6.53 -5.88 -0.05
C ILE A 35 6.65 -6.19 1.44
N ASP A 36 7.08 -7.40 1.80
CA ASP A 36 7.24 -7.84 3.19
C ASP A 36 8.41 -7.15 3.89
N TYR A 37 9.47 -6.79 3.16
CA TYR A 37 10.62 -6.05 3.69
C TYR A 37 10.22 -4.70 4.29
N TYR A 38 9.27 -3.99 3.67
CA TYR A 38 8.86 -2.68 4.16
C TYR A 38 7.80 -2.76 5.25
N SER A 39 7.95 -1.92 6.27
CA SER A 39 6.98 -1.75 7.35
C SER A 39 6.10 -0.50 7.20
N GLU A 40 6.48 0.42 6.30
CA GLU A 40 5.77 1.67 6.06
C GLU A 40 5.31 1.76 4.60
N TRP A 41 4.05 2.16 4.41
CA TRP A 41 3.46 2.31 3.09
C TRP A 41 4.21 3.31 2.21
N HIS A 42 4.58 4.46 2.76
CA HIS A 42 5.28 5.50 2.01
C HIS A 42 6.68 5.06 1.54
N LYS A 43 7.42 4.32 2.37
CA LYS A 43 8.74 3.77 2.02
C LYS A 43 8.63 2.76 0.88
N LEU A 44 7.65 1.85 0.94
CA LEU A 44 7.36 0.91 -0.13
C LEU A 44 7.02 1.64 -1.44
N LYS A 45 6.13 2.64 -1.39
CA LYS A 45 5.79 3.44 -2.58
C LYS A 45 7.00 4.11 -3.21
N ARG A 46 7.88 4.72 -2.40
CA ARG A 46 9.12 5.35 -2.90
C ARG A 46 10.05 4.34 -3.55
N ALA A 47 10.23 3.17 -2.93
CA ALA A 47 11.08 2.11 -3.47
C ALA A 47 10.56 1.62 -4.83
N VAL A 48 9.26 1.29 -4.91
CA VAL A 48 8.63 0.86 -6.17
C VAL A 48 8.66 1.96 -7.22
N ALA A 49 8.48 3.23 -6.84
CA ALA A 49 8.57 4.34 -7.77
C ALA A 49 9.96 4.47 -8.39
N TRP A 50 11.02 4.29 -7.59
CA TRP A 50 12.39 4.23 -8.09
C TRP A 50 12.63 3.02 -9.00
N ILE A 51 12.10 1.84 -8.66
CA ILE A 51 12.20 0.65 -9.51
C ILE A 51 11.51 0.89 -10.87
N LEU A 52 10.32 1.48 -10.88
CA LEU A 52 9.60 1.83 -12.11
C LEU A 52 10.37 2.86 -12.94
N LYS A 53 10.95 3.87 -12.29
CA LYS A 53 11.76 4.89 -12.96
C LYS A 53 13.04 4.31 -13.55
N LEU A 54 13.68 3.40 -12.83
CA LEU A 54 14.84 2.64 -13.31
C LEU A 54 14.44 1.75 -14.49
N LYS A 55 13.30 1.06 -14.41
CA LYS A 55 12.77 0.25 -15.52
C LYS A 55 12.58 1.10 -16.79
N ARG A 56 11.89 2.24 -16.70
CA ARG A 56 11.70 3.16 -17.84
C ARG A 56 13.04 3.65 -18.39
N THR A 57 13.98 3.97 -17.50
CA THR A 57 15.34 4.37 -17.85
C THR A 57 16.06 3.29 -18.66
N LEU A 58 16.04 2.06 -18.18
CA LEU A 58 16.70 0.93 -18.84
C LEU A 58 16.05 0.61 -20.19
N GLN A 59 14.72 0.74 -20.29
CA GLN A 59 13.99 0.60 -21.56
C GLN A 59 14.43 1.66 -22.57
N GLN A 60 14.47 2.94 -22.19
CA GLN A 60 14.97 4.01 -23.05
C GLN A 60 16.40 3.75 -23.52
N LEU A 61 17.29 3.33 -22.62
CA LEU A 61 18.68 3.01 -22.97
C LEU A 61 18.78 1.81 -23.93
N LYS A 62 17.90 0.81 -23.78
CA LYS A 62 17.83 -0.33 -24.68
C LYS A 62 17.35 0.09 -26.07
N ASP A 63 16.30 0.90 -26.13
CA ASP A 63 15.70 1.36 -27.38
C ASP A 63 16.66 2.28 -28.15
N GLU A 64 17.30 3.21 -27.45
CA GLU A 64 18.36 4.08 -28.01
C GLU A 64 19.52 3.26 -28.57
N ARG A 65 20.01 2.27 -27.81
CA ARG A 65 21.08 1.38 -28.28
C ARG A 65 20.67 0.61 -29.53
N LYS A 66 19.42 0.15 -29.59
CA LYS A 66 18.88 -0.58 -30.74
C LYS A 66 18.83 0.34 -31.96
N GLU A 67 18.40 1.58 -31.80
CA GLU A 67 18.33 2.55 -32.89
C GLU A 67 19.71 2.94 -33.39
N LEU A 68 20.63 3.30 -32.49
CA LEU A 68 22.03 3.59 -32.84
C LEU A 68 22.71 2.41 -33.52
N SER A 69 22.44 1.17 -33.09
CA SER A 69 23.01 -0.01 -33.75
C SER A 69 22.53 -0.14 -35.20
N ARG A 70 21.26 0.18 -35.49
CA ARG A 70 20.72 0.13 -36.86
C ARG A 70 21.36 1.20 -37.75
N THR A 71 21.45 2.44 -37.27
CA THR A 71 22.03 3.54 -38.04
C THR A 71 23.51 3.33 -38.31
N ILE A 72 24.26 2.82 -37.33
CA ILE A 72 25.68 2.52 -37.46
C ILE A 72 25.93 1.36 -38.44
N ILE A 73 25.11 0.29 -38.39
CA ILE A 73 25.22 -0.84 -39.33
C ILE A 73 24.96 -0.38 -40.78
N GLN A 74 24.08 0.58 -40.99
CA GLN A 74 23.81 1.15 -42.32
C GLN A 74 24.97 2.02 -42.84
N ALA A 75 25.64 2.77 -41.96
CA ALA A 75 26.67 3.74 -42.34
C ALA A 75 28.10 3.17 -42.39
N GLU A 76 28.42 2.16 -41.58
CA GLU A 76 29.77 1.61 -41.43
C GLU A 76 29.74 0.10 -41.69
N LYS A 77 30.63 -0.41 -42.55
CA LYS A 77 30.71 -1.85 -42.88
C LYS A 77 31.65 -2.63 -41.97
N ASP A 78 32.63 -1.95 -41.37
CA ASP A 78 33.65 -2.56 -40.51
C ASP A 78 33.11 -2.82 -39.08
N PRO A 79 33.04 -4.09 -38.62
CA PRO A 79 32.46 -4.43 -37.32
C PRO A 79 33.20 -3.86 -36.10
N GLU A 80 34.52 -3.62 -36.18
CA GLU A 80 35.26 -3.02 -35.07
C GLU A 80 34.94 -1.53 -34.93
N LYS A 81 34.85 -0.83 -36.07
CA LYS A 81 34.42 0.58 -36.11
C LYS A 81 32.95 0.73 -35.70
N GLN A 82 32.09 -0.22 -36.05
CA GLN A 82 30.69 -0.21 -35.57
C GLN A 82 30.60 -0.25 -34.04
N ARG A 83 31.36 -1.14 -33.39
CA ARG A 83 31.36 -1.31 -31.93
C ARG A 83 31.87 -0.05 -31.22
N SER A 84 33.02 0.47 -31.65
CA SER A 84 33.62 1.68 -31.06
C SER A 84 32.73 2.91 -31.21
N LYS A 85 32.11 3.11 -32.38
CA LYS A 85 31.12 4.18 -32.60
C LYS A 85 29.92 4.02 -31.66
N LEU A 86 29.34 2.82 -31.57
CA LEU A 86 28.18 2.55 -30.72
C LEU A 86 28.49 2.84 -29.25
N GLU A 87 29.65 2.40 -28.76
CA GLU A 87 30.09 2.66 -27.39
C GLU A 87 30.31 4.15 -27.12
N HIS A 88 30.94 4.86 -28.04
CA HIS A 88 31.16 6.30 -27.93
C HIS A 88 29.83 7.07 -27.86
N HIS A 89 28.91 6.79 -28.78
CA HIS A 89 27.58 7.40 -28.79
C HIS A 89 26.79 7.07 -27.51
N MET A 90 26.80 5.82 -27.07
CA MET A 90 26.13 5.41 -25.83
C MET A 90 26.74 6.06 -24.59
N LYS A 91 28.05 6.25 -24.55
CA LYS A 91 28.74 6.94 -23.45
C LYS A 91 28.32 8.41 -23.40
N LYS A 92 28.30 9.09 -24.55
CA LYS A 92 27.84 10.47 -24.68
C LYS A 92 26.36 10.63 -24.27
N TYR A 93 25.48 9.74 -24.76
CA TYR A 93 24.07 9.77 -24.40
C TYR A 93 23.85 9.61 -22.88
N LYS A 94 24.57 8.68 -22.26
CA LYS A 94 24.50 8.48 -20.80
C LYS A 94 24.98 9.69 -19.99
N SER A 95 25.98 10.43 -20.48
CA SER A 95 26.50 11.62 -19.78
C SER A 95 25.62 12.85 -19.96
N THR A 96 25.02 13.03 -21.14
CA THR A 96 24.14 14.18 -21.44
C THR A 96 22.74 14.01 -20.85
N ARG A 97 22.37 12.79 -20.46
CA ARG A 97 21.04 12.50 -19.93
C ARG A 97 20.81 13.15 -18.55
N GLU A 98 19.78 13.97 -18.47
CA GLU A 98 19.33 14.59 -17.22
C GLU A 98 18.81 13.56 -16.20
N LYS A 99 19.27 13.68 -14.95
CA LYS A 99 18.77 12.89 -13.82
C LYS A 99 17.55 13.57 -13.22
N LYS A 100 16.35 13.11 -13.57
CA LYS A 100 15.09 13.69 -13.06
C LYS A 100 14.79 13.20 -11.63
N PRO A 101 14.45 14.09 -10.68
CA PRO A 101 14.07 13.72 -9.33
C PRO A 101 12.74 12.95 -9.31
N LEU A 102 12.42 12.28 -8.21
CA LEU A 102 11.15 11.57 -8.06
C LEU A 102 9.99 12.55 -7.98
N THR A 103 8.97 12.36 -8.80
CA THR A 103 7.78 13.23 -8.85
C THR A 103 6.60 12.63 -8.08
N LEU A 104 5.57 13.41 -7.83
CA LEU A 104 4.32 12.91 -7.25
C LEU A 104 3.63 11.90 -8.18
N ASP A 105 3.70 12.11 -9.49
CA ASP A 105 3.14 11.20 -10.49
C ASP A 105 3.83 9.84 -10.45
N ASP A 106 5.16 9.81 -10.22
CA ASP A 106 5.90 8.56 -10.02
C ASP A 106 5.38 7.79 -8.79
N LEU A 107 5.02 8.50 -7.71
CA LEU A 107 4.44 7.88 -6.51
C LEU A 107 3.01 7.38 -6.73
N VAL A 108 2.20 8.10 -7.50
CA VAL A 108 0.83 7.69 -7.86
C VAL A 108 0.89 6.46 -8.78
N ALA A 109 1.80 6.46 -9.75
CA ALA A 109 2.03 5.30 -10.62
C ALA A 109 2.47 4.08 -9.79
N ALA A 110 3.43 4.26 -8.87
CA ALA A 110 3.87 3.17 -7.99
C ALA A 110 2.76 2.64 -7.10
N GLU A 111 1.95 3.51 -6.52
CA GLU A 111 0.76 3.13 -5.75
C GLU A 111 -0.19 2.26 -6.58
N SER A 112 -0.47 2.68 -7.81
CA SER A 112 -1.35 1.95 -8.73
C SER A 112 -0.79 0.57 -9.07
N GLU A 113 0.52 0.44 -9.33
CA GLU A 113 1.16 -0.83 -9.67
C GLU A 113 1.20 -1.81 -8.49
N ILE A 114 1.44 -1.33 -7.26
CA ILE A 114 1.39 -2.18 -6.06
C ILE A 114 -0.02 -2.75 -5.87
N ILE A 115 -1.06 -1.93 -6.10
CA ILE A 115 -2.45 -2.35 -6.00
C ILE A 115 -2.78 -3.39 -7.08
N LYS A 116 -2.40 -3.13 -8.34
CA LYS A 116 -2.57 -4.09 -9.45
C LYS A 116 -1.92 -5.42 -9.13
N PHE A 117 -0.70 -5.41 -8.61
CA PHE A 117 0.00 -6.61 -8.19
C PHE A 117 -0.78 -7.36 -7.11
N SER A 118 -1.21 -6.69 -6.04
CA SER A 118 -1.99 -7.32 -4.97
C SER A 118 -3.34 -7.85 -5.45
N GLN A 119 -3.96 -7.22 -6.45
CA GLN A 119 -5.22 -7.69 -7.04
C GLN A 119 -5.01 -8.91 -7.93
N ARG A 120 -3.93 -8.95 -8.71
CA ARG A 120 -3.59 -10.13 -9.54
C ARG A 120 -3.32 -11.36 -8.69
N GLN A 121 -2.69 -11.20 -7.53
CA GLN A 121 -2.40 -12.32 -6.63
C GLN A 121 -3.66 -12.97 -6.04
N GLN A 122 -4.73 -12.19 -5.83
CA GLN A 122 -5.87 -12.66 -5.04
C GLN A 122 -7.22 -12.67 -5.76
N PHE A 123 -7.34 -11.89 -6.83
CA PHE A 123 -8.56 -11.73 -7.63
C PHE A 123 -8.28 -11.99 -9.11
N ASN A 124 -7.39 -12.93 -9.41
CA ASN A 124 -6.97 -13.23 -10.79
C ASN A 124 -8.16 -13.69 -11.65
N GLU A 125 -9.01 -14.55 -11.09
CA GLU A 125 -10.18 -15.09 -11.79
C GLU A 125 -11.19 -13.98 -12.12
N GLU A 126 -11.44 -13.09 -11.15
CA GLU A 126 -12.35 -11.95 -11.34
C GLU A 126 -11.79 -10.93 -12.33
N LEU A 127 -10.47 -10.69 -12.30
CA LEU A 127 -9.78 -9.86 -13.29
C LEU A 127 -9.94 -10.43 -14.69
N GLN A 128 -9.70 -11.72 -14.88
CA GLN A 128 -9.84 -12.38 -16.18
C GLN A 128 -11.28 -12.38 -16.69
N ALA A 129 -12.26 -12.58 -15.80
CA ALA A 129 -13.68 -12.52 -16.15
C ALA A 129 -14.05 -11.12 -16.67
N LEU A 130 -13.66 -10.07 -15.94
CA LEU A 130 -13.95 -8.69 -16.31
C LEU A 130 -13.20 -8.24 -17.56
N GLN A 131 -11.96 -8.70 -17.78
CA GLN A 131 -11.23 -8.46 -19.02
C GLN A 131 -11.93 -9.06 -20.24
N LYS A 132 -12.61 -10.20 -20.07
CA LYS A 132 -13.41 -10.87 -21.11
C LYS A 132 -14.81 -10.29 -21.25
N GLY A 133 -15.13 -9.19 -20.56
CA GLY A 133 -16.47 -8.56 -20.55
C GLY A 133 -17.54 -9.38 -19.84
N LYS A 134 -17.14 -10.42 -19.08
CA LYS A 134 -18.08 -11.25 -18.31
C LYS A 134 -18.27 -10.67 -16.91
N GLN A 135 -19.43 -10.91 -16.33
CA GLN A 135 -19.68 -10.57 -14.94
C GLN A 135 -18.88 -11.48 -14.00
N VAL A 136 -18.50 -10.95 -12.84
CA VAL A 136 -17.80 -11.71 -11.80
C VAL A 136 -18.69 -12.85 -11.27
N SER A 137 -18.08 -13.98 -10.91
CA SER A 137 -18.78 -15.14 -10.34
C SER A 137 -19.62 -14.77 -9.12
N ARG A 138 -20.84 -15.31 -9.03
CA ARG A 138 -21.77 -15.09 -7.91
C ARG A 138 -21.21 -15.55 -6.56
N ASN A 139 -20.27 -16.50 -6.58
CA ASN A 139 -19.63 -17.03 -5.38
C ASN A 139 -18.49 -16.15 -4.86
N SER A 140 -18.06 -15.14 -5.62
CA SER A 140 -16.96 -14.29 -5.18
C SER A 140 -17.41 -13.31 -4.10
N GLN A 141 -16.47 -12.94 -3.24
CA GLN A 141 -16.70 -11.89 -2.23
C GLN A 141 -16.94 -10.51 -2.87
N LEU A 142 -16.54 -10.35 -4.13
CA LEU A 142 -16.63 -9.10 -4.87
C LEU A 142 -17.97 -8.92 -5.59
N PHE A 143 -18.74 -9.99 -5.83
CA PHE A 143 -20.01 -9.91 -6.58
C PHE A 143 -20.97 -8.84 -6.04
N ARG A 144 -21.10 -8.76 -4.71
CA ARG A 144 -21.98 -7.77 -4.04
C ARG A 144 -21.49 -6.32 -4.15
N LEU A 145 -20.22 -6.12 -4.52
CA LEU A 145 -19.60 -4.81 -4.66
C LEU A 145 -19.68 -4.27 -6.09
N ASP A 146 -20.29 -5.01 -7.01
CA ASP A 146 -20.42 -4.67 -8.43
C ASP A 146 -19.08 -4.18 -9.03
N PRO A 147 -18.07 -5.06 -9.10
CA PRO A 147 -16.69 -4.66 -9.36
C PRO A 147 -16.52 -4.22 -10.81
N ILE A 148 -15.91 -3.05 -11.00
CA ILE A 148 -15.63 -2.47 -12.31
C ILE A 148 -14.12 -2.48 -12.53
N LEU A 149 -13.70 -2.84 -13.74
CA LEU A 149 -12.30 -2.74 -14.17
C LEU A 149 -12.07 -1.36 -14.81
N GLN A 150 -11.22 -0.55 -14.19
CA GLN A 150 -10.82 0.76 -14.73
C GLN A 150 -9.31 0.94 -14.56
N ASP A 151 -8.61 1.36 -15.61
CA ASP A 151 -7.15 1.52 -15.62
C ASP A 151 -6.39 0.25 -15.18
N SER A 152 -6.94 -0.93 -15.51
CA SER A 152 -6.46 -2.24 -15.05
C SER A 152 -6.51 -2.47 -13.53
N ILE A 153 -7.32 -1.70 -12.81
CA ILE A 153 -7.54 -1.83 -11.36
C ILE A 153 -8.99 -2.19 -11.11
N LEU A 154 -9.22 -3.18 -10.25
CA LEU A 154 -10.56 -3.48 -9.74
C LEU A 154 -11.01 -2.38 -8.77
N ARG A 155 -12.11 -1.74 -9.09
CA ARG A 155 -12.75 -0.70 -8.27
C ARG A 155 -14.16 -1.11 -7.92
N VAL A 156 -14.65 -0.62 -6.79
CA VAL A 156 -16.05 -0.80 -6.39
C VAL A 156 -16.94 0.02 -7.30
N GLY A 157 -17.99 -0.61 -7.83
CA GLY A 157 -19.05 0.06 -8.58
C GLY A 157 -20.31 0.30 -7.74
N GLY A 158 -21.38 0.73 -8.41
CA GLY A 158 -22.72 0.83 -7.82
C GLY A 158 -23.12 2.21 -7.28
N ARG A 159 -23.73 2.23 -6.08
CA ARG A 159 -24.63 3.31 -5.60
C ARG A 159 -24.00 4.72 -5.53
N LEU A 160 -22.68 4.82 -5.40
CA LEU A 160 -21.96 6.10 -5.30
C LEU A 160 -21.63 6.74 -6.66
N ASN A 161 -21.91 6.05 -7.77
CA ASN A 161 -21.64 6.54 -9.11
C ASN A 161 -22.36 7.87 -9.43
N LYS A 162 -23.51 8.14 -8.80
CA LYS A 162 -24.30 9.37 -8.99
C LYS A 162 -23.97 10.50 -8.01
N SER A 163 -22.96 10.35 -7.14
CA SER A 163 -22.60 11.36 -6.14
C SER A 163 -21.65 12.42 -6.68
N ALA A 164 -21.76 13.66 -6.18
CA ALA A 164 -20.87 14.79 -6.50
C ALA A 164 -19.52 14.73 -5.75
N MET A 165 -18.93 13.54 -5.65
CA MET A 165 -17.65 13.29 -4.96
C MET A 165 -16.48 13.26 -5.95
N PRO A 166 -15.22 13.41 -5.52
CA PRO A 166 -14.08 13.18 -6.40
C PRO A 166 -14.03 11.72 -6.87
N GLU A 167 -13.60 11.52 -8.10
CA GLU A 167 -13.67 10.22 -8.79
C GLU A 167 -12.98 9.07 -8.05
N THR A 168 -11.88 9.37 -7.38
CA THR A 168 -11.12 8.44 -6.54
C THR A 168 -11.91 7.96 -5.32
N ALA A 169 -12.79 8.80 -4.78
CA ALA A 169 -13.67 8.46 -3.67
C ALA A 169 -14.99 7.83 -4.14
N LYS A 170 -15.45 8.14 -5.36
CA LYS A 170 -16.61 7.46 -5.97
C LYS A 170 -16.33 5.98 -6.18
N ARG A 171 -15.15 5.67 -6.71
CA ARG A 171 -14.74 4.33 -7.15
C ARG A 171 -13.45 3.89 -6.43
N PRO A 172 -13.51 3.59 -5.12
CA PRO A 172 -12.32 3.18 -4.37
C PRO A 172 -11.74 1.86 -4.91
N ALA A 173 -10.42 1.74 -4.88
CA ALA A 173 -9.73 0.53 -5.34
C ALA A 173 -9.93 -0.63 -4.35
N ILE A 174 -10.30 -1.80 -4.85
CA ILE A 174 -10.55 -2.98 -4.03
C ILE A 174 -9.22 -3.60 -3.61
N ILE A 175 -9.01 -3.78 -2.31
CA ILE A 175 -7.81 -4.44 -1.78
C ILE A 175 -8.26 -5.57 -0.87
N SER A 176 -7.65 -6.74 -1.01
CA SER A 176 -7.95 -7.82 -0.10
C SER A 176 -7.45 -7.55 1.31
N LYS A 177 -8.27 -7.95 2.28
CA LYS A 177 -7.96 -7.92 3.72
C LYS A 177 -6.68 -8.70 4.08
N HIS A 178 -6.39 -9.78 3.37
CA HIS A 178 -5.30 -10.70 3.72
C HIS A 178 -3.94 -10.26 3.17
N SER A 179 -3.93 -9.29 2.25
CA SER A 179 -2.70 -8.79 1.65
C SER A 179 -1.87 -7.98 2.65
N ARG A 180 -0.54 -8.13 2.58
CA ARG A 180 0.40 -7.28 3.33
C ARG A 180 0.18 -5.80 3.04
N VAL A 181 -0.17 -5.48 1.79
CA VAL A 181 -0.48 -4.11 1.32
C VAL A 181 -1.63 -3.49 2.13
N ALA A 182 -2.70 -4.25 2.41
CA ALA A 182 -3.81 -3.76 3.23
C ALA A 182 -3.36 -3.39 4.65
N THR A 183 -2.48 -4.20 5.25
CA THR A 183 -1.93 -3.92 6.58
C THR A 183 -1.06 -2.66 6.57
N LEU A 184 -0.21 -2.48 5.54
CA LEU A 184 0.62 -1.30 5.38
C LEU A 184 -0.21 -0.02 5.23
N ILE A 185 -1.23 -0.05 4.37
CA ILE A 185 -2.15 1.08 4.14
C ILE A 185 -2.88 1.45 5.44
N LEU A 186 -3.43 0.45 6.15
CA LEU A 186 -4.13 0.69 7.40
C LEU A 186 -3.21 1.27 8.47
N SER A 187 -1.98 0.75 8.60
CA SER A 187 -0.97 1.27 9.53
C SER A 187 -0.59 2.71 9.21
N ASP A 188 -0.40 3.03 7.93
CA ASP A 188 -0.05 4.37 7.46
C ASP A 188 -1.19 5.37 7.72
N ILE A 189 -2.44 5.01 7.42
CA ILE A 189 -3.60 5.86 7.76
C ILE A 189 -3.70 6.03 9.28
N HIS A 190 -3.53 4.96 10.04
CA HIS A 190 -3.62 5.00 11.50
C HIS A 190 -2.58 5.93 12.13
N GLN A 191 -1.34 5.90 11.63
CA GLN A 191 -0.27 6.82 12.06
C GLN A 191 -0.55 8.26 11.62
N ARG A 192 -0.90 8.49 10.35
CA ARG A 192 -1.19 9.84 9.81
C ARG A 192 -2.38 10.52 10.46
N THR A 193 -3.32 9.74 10.99
CA THR A 193 -4.50 10.27 11.71
C THR A 193 -4.25 10.43 13.21
N GLY A 194 -3.02 10.27 13.69
CA GLY A 194 -2.67 10.48 15.09
C GLY A 194 -3.34 9.46 16.02
N HIS A 195 -3.42 8.19 15.61
CA HIS A 195 -4.05 7.13 16.38
C HIS A 195 -5.56 7.29 16.63
N ALA A 196 -6.25 8.00 15.75
CA ALA A 196 -7.70 8.19 15.81
C ALA A 196 -8.49 6.86 15.88
N GLY A 197 -9.72 6.96 16.39
CA GLY A 197 -10.61 5.83 16.57
C GLY A 197 -10.96 5.11 15.26
N ARG A 198 -11.48 3.89 15.41
CA ARG A 198 -11.82 2.97 14.31
C ARG A 198 -12.66 3.62 13.20
N SER A 199 -13.70 4.38 13.58
CA SER A 199 -14.63 4.99 12.62
C SER A 199 -13.92 6.02 11.73
N TYR A 200 -13.00 6.80 12.31
CA TYR A 200 -12.25 7.81 11.57
C TYR A 200 -11.25 7.18 10.59
N VAL A 201 -10.50 6.17 11.04
CA VAL A 201 -9.58 5.40 10.18
C VAL A 201 -10.35 4.77 9.01
N LEU A 202 -11.54 4.23 9.28
CA LEU A 202 -12.39 3.63 8.25
C LEU A 202 -12.90 4.66 7.23
N ALA A 203 -13.31 5.84 7.69
CA ALA A 203 -13.73 6.94 6.82
C ALA A 203 -12.59 7.37 5.91
N GLN A 204 -11.39 7.55 6.47
CA GLN A 204 -10.20 7.95 5.71
C GLN A 204 -9.76 6.88 4.71
N LEU A 205 -9.87 5.59 5.07
CA LEU A 205 -9.62 4.47 4.17
C LEU A 205 -10.54 4.52 2.94
N ARG A 206 -11.85 4.69 3.16
CA ARG A 206 -12.88 4.66 2.11
C ARG A 206 -12.79 5.79 1.08
N ARG A 207 -11.99 6.83 1.35
CA ARG A 207 -11.72 7.89 0.37
C ARG A 207 -10.91 7.40 -0.83
N LYS A 208 -10.15 6.31 -0.69
CA LYS A 208 -9.27 5.79 -1.76
C LYS A 208 -9.37 4.27 -1.95
N TYR A 209 -9.59 3.52 -0.88
CA TYR A 209 -9.53 2.06 -0.91
C TYR A 209 -10.75 1.42 -0.28
N TRP A 210 -11.10 0.24 -0.79
CA TRP A 210 -12.14 -0.60 -0.24
C TRP A 210 -11.57 -1.96 0.16
N ILE A 211 -11.51 -2.21 1.47
CA ILE A 211 -11.07 -3.48 2.03
C ILE A 211 -12.31 -4.24 2.53
N PRO A 212 -12.64 -5.43 1.98
CA PRO A 212 -13.71 -6.27 2.53
C PRO A 212 -13.47 -6.53 4.02
N GLN A 213 -14.51 -6.34 4.83
CA GLN A 213 -14.43 -6.48 6.30
C GLN A 213 -13.33 -5.61 6.97
N ALA A 214 -13.00 -4.44 6.40
CA ALA A 214 -11.97 -3.50 6.91
C ALA A 214 -12.05 -3.26 8.42
N ASN A 215 -13.26 -3.17 8.95
CA ASN A 215 -13.54 -3.01 10.37
C ASN A 215 -12.80 -4.01 11.29
N SER A 216 -12.76 -5.27 10.88
CA SER A 216 -12.07 -6.33 11.63
C SER A 216 -10.56 -6.13 11.62
N ALA A 217 -9.99 -5.76 10.48
CA ALA A 217 -8.57 -5.49 10.32
C ALA A 217 -8.14 -4.24 11.12
N ILE A 218 -8.94 -3.17 11.08
CA ILE A 218 -8.69 -1.94 11.86
C ILE A 218 -8.70 -2.26 13.36
N ARG A 219 -9.68 -3.04 13.85
CA ARG A 219 -9.72 -3.44 15.27
C ARG A 219 -8.45 -4.21 15.67
N LYS A 220 -8.01 -5.15 14.83
CA LYS A 220 -6.76 -5.91 15.06
C LYS A 220 -5.54 -4.98 15.10
N LEU A 221 -5.48 -3.98 14.22
CA LEU A 221 -4.41 -2.98 14.19
C LEU A 221 -4.39 -2.14 15.49
N LEU A 222 -5.54 -1.60 15.90
CA LEU A 222 -5.67 -0.78 17.11
C LEU A 222 -5.27 -1.56 18.37
N ASN A 223 -5.68 -2.83 18.47
CA ASN A 223 -5.33 -3.69 19.60
C ASN A 223 -3.83 -4.01 19.66
N LYS A 224 -3.13 -4.05 18.52
CA LYS A 224 -1.67 -4.25 18.48
C LYS A 224 -0.91 -2.97 18.82
N CYS A 225 -1.47 -1.81 18.49
CA CYS A 225 -0.85 -0.52 18.71
C CYS A 225 -0.62 -0.25 20.20
N VAL A 226 0.61 0.06 20.59
CA VAL A 226 0.97 0.39 21.98
C VAL A 226 0.36 1.73 22.40
N VAL A 227 0.37 2.73 21.51
CA VAL A 227 -0.19 4.07 21.78
C VAL A 227 -1.69 3.96 22.04
N CYS A 228 -2.44 3.28 21.17
CA CYS A 228 -3.86 3.06 21.40
C CYS A 228 -4.15 2.29 22.68
N ARG A 229 -3.40 1.21 22.94
CA ARG A 229 -3.55 0.44 24.18
C ARG A 229 -3.28 1.26 25.43
N ARG A 230 -2.34 2.22 25.38
CA ARG A 230 -2.07 3.15 26.47
C ARG A 230 -3.22 4.14 26.66
N ILE A 231 -3.76 4.69 25.56
CA ILE A 231 -4.88 5.65 25.59
C ILE A 231 -6.19 4.98 26.07
N THR A 232 -6.48 3.77 25.58
CA THR A 232 -7.69 3.01 25.94
C THR A 232 -7.51 2.13 27.16
N GLY A 233 -6.29 2.08 27.72
CA GLY A 233 -5.98 1.30 28.90
C GLY A 233 -6.83 1.80 30.04
N LYS A 234 -7.47 0.89 30.79
CA LYS A 234 -8.14 1.26 32.02
C LYS A 234 -7.08 1.90 32.92
N VAL A 235 -7.28 3.18 33.27
CA VAL A 235 -6.54 3.79 34.37
C VAL A 235 -6.76 2.85 35.54
N GLY A 236 -5.67 2.32 36.11
CA GLY A 236 -5.77 1.49 37.31
C GLY A 236 -6.62 2.27 38.29
N SER A 237 -7.83 1.77 38.56
CA SER A 237 -8.73 2.36 39.53
C SER A 237 -7.94 2.40 40.82
N ARG A 238 -7.35 3.56 41.17
CA ARG A 238 -6.94 3.78 42.55
C ARG A 238 -8.23 3.64 43.33
N ARG A 239 -8.28 2.59 44.13
CA ARG A 239 -9.39 2.23 45.00
C ARG A 239 -9.56 3.34 46.02
N TRP A 240 -10.29 4.38 45.68
CA TRP A 240 -10.80 5.38 46.62
C TRP A 240 -12.30 5.61 46.42
N ARG A 241 -13.08 4.54 46.24
CA ARG A 241 -14.55 4.61 46.42
C ARG A 241 -15.08 3.39 47.13
N THR A 242 -14.73 3.24 48.40
CA THR A 242 -15.52 2.48 49.39
C THR A 242 -15.40 3.08 50.78
N TYR A 243 -15.51 4.40 50.93
CA TYR A 243 -15.79 5.04 52.21
C TYR A 243 -16.65 6.28 51.98
N LEU A 244 -17.94 6.05 51.77
CA LEU A 244 -19.04 7.00 52.00
C LEU A 244 -20.38 6.23 51.99
N LYS A 245 -20.37 5.04 52.60
CA LYS A 245 -21.55 4.40 53.17
C LYS A 245 -21.13 4.06 54.59
N ILE A 246 -21.93 4.48 55.56
CA ILE A 246 -21.71 4.45 57.01
C ILE A 246 -21.04 5.73 57.55
N ALA A 247 -21.87 6.75 57.81
CA ALA A 247 -22.00 7.39 59.13
C ALA A 247 -22.76 8.73 58.99
N SER A 248 -24.08 8.70 59.18
CA SER A 248 -24.88 9.82 59.71
C SER A 248 -26.26 9.26 60.07
N CYS A 249 -26.54 9.27 61.37
CA CYS A 249 -27.65 8.61 62.08
C CYS A 249 -29.06 8.99 61.60
N PRO A 250 -30.07 8.13 61.85
CA PRO A 250 -31.46 8.53 61.80
C PRO A 250 -31.80 9.28 63.10
N ILE A 251 -32.01 10.59 63.04
CA ILE A 251 -32.73 11.31 64.10
C ILE A 251 -34.13 11.53 63.56
N ASN A 252 -35.05 10.72 64.09
CA ASN A 252 -36.49 10.82 63.93
C ASN A 252 -37.02 11.78 65.00
N PRO A 253 -37.65 12.92 64.68
CA PRO A 253 -38.35 13.72 65.66
C PRO A 253 -39.85 13.46 65.54
N HIS A 254 -40.34 12.46 66.29
CA HIS A 254 -41.73 12.42 66.70
C HIS A 254 -41.80 11.93 68.14
N LEU A 255 -42.04 12.85 69.07
CA LEU A 255 -42.81 12.60 70.29
C LEU A 255 -43.42 13.94 70.79
N PRO A 256 -44.52 13.85 71.55
CA PRO A 256 -45.61 14.83 71.57
C PRO A 256 -45.40 15.91 72.64
N THR A 257 -46.02 17.07 72.43
CA THR A 257 -46.31 18.02 73.51
C THR A 257 -47.79 17.95 73.89
N PRO A 258 -48.12 17.98 75.19
CA PRO A 258 -49.49 17.89 75.67
C PRO A 258 -50.21 19.25 75.59
N ALA A 259 -51.53 19.14 75.66
CA ALA A 259 -52.55 20.17 75.65
C ALA A 259 -52.20 21.48 76.38
N SER A 260 -52.51 22.61 75.72
CA SER A 260 -53.11 23.76 76.39
C SER A 260 -54.40 24.13 75.66
N THR A 261 -55.47 24.04 76.43
CA THR A 261 -56.85 24.26 76.07
C THR A 261 -57.17 25.75 76.01
N SER A 262 -58.23 26.04 75.27
CA SER A 262 -59.19 27.13 75.48
C SER A 262 -58.90 28.52 74.87
N SER A 263 -59.65 28.74 73.79
CA SER A 263 -60.66 29.82 73.68
C SER A 263 -60.17 31.23 73.37
N GLY A 264 -60.52 31.72 72.17
CA GLY A 264 -60.72 33.16 71.91
C GLY A 264 -62.00 33.67 72.59
N PRO A 265 -62.68 34.73 72.09
CA PRO A 265 -62.28 35.69 71.07
C PRO A 265 -62.64 37.16 71.46
N LEU A 266 -62.58 38.08 70.47
CA LEU A 266 -63.30 39.37 70.37
C LEU A 266 -62.80 40.57 71.21
N MET A 267 -62.08 41.49 70.58
CA MET A 267 -62.56 42.75 69.97
C MET A 267 -61.37 43.61 69.55
#